data_AF-A0A8C4R0U7-F1
#
_entry.id   AF-A0A8C4R0U7-F1
#
_cell.length_a   1.000
_cell.length_b   1.000
_cell.length_c   1.000
_cell.angle_alpha   90.00
_cell.angle_beta   90.00
_cell.angle_gamma   90.00
#
_symmetry.space_group_name_H-M   'P 1'
#
loop_
_entity.id
_entity.type
_entity.pdbx_description
1 polymer ?
#
loop_
_entity_poly.entity_id
_entity_poly.type
_entity_poly.pdbx_seq_one_letter_code
_entity_poly.pdbx_strand_id
1 'polypeptide(L)'
;MDQLWLLPLIIFITGLWIGIESSSPCPPNQFRHDDRICCEFCGIGTYMYKPYEASGSAPLCMPCEDGTSYMDEQNNESMCKQCSLCDPESEVEERECDFENNRECVCRE
;
A
#
# COMPACT_ATOMS: atom_id res chain seq x y z
N MET A 1 57.13 -21.90 12.63
CA MET A 1 56.55 -22.75 11.58
C MET A 1 55.30 -23.41 12.11
N ASP A 2 54.06 -23.08 11.79
CA ASP A 2 53.41 -21.91 11.21
C ASP A 2 51.98 -22.01 11.76
N GLN A 3 51.56 -21.09 12.65
CA GLN A 3 50.24 -21.13 13.29
C GLN A 3 49.17 -20.48 12.39
N LEU A 4 49.30 -20.60 11.06
CA LEU A 4 48.41 -20.00 10.06
C LEU A 4 47.25 -20.91 9.61
N TRP A 5 47.20 -22.17 10.06
CA TRP A 5 46.21 -23.15 9.59
C TRP A 5 44.83 -23.06 10.29
N LEU A 6 44.70 -22.26 11.36
CA LEU A 6 43.43 -22.07 12.08
C LEU A 6 42.60 -20.88 11.57
N LEU A 7 43.21 -19.96 10.82
CA LEU A 7 42.56 -18.76 10.28
C LEU A 7 41.37 -19.05 9.34
N PRO A 8 41.41 -20.04 8.41
CA PRO A 8 40.27 -20.28 7.52
C PRO A 8 39.06 -20.91 8.23
N LEU A 9 39.26 -21.66 9.32
CA LEU A 9 38.16 -22.23 10.13
C LEU A 9 37.43 -21.15 10.93
N ILE A 10 38.17 -20.17 11.47
CA ILE A 10 37.57 -19.04 12.19
C ILE A 10 36.72 -18.19 11.24
N ILE A 11 37.20 -17.94 10.01
CA ILE A 11 36.47 -17.17 8.98
C ILE A 11 35.17 -17.87 8.55
N PHE A 12 35.13 -19.21 8.51
CA PHE A 12 33.91 -19.98 8.20
C PHE A 12 32.86 -19.93 9.33
N ILE A 13 33.30 -19.89 10.59
CA ILE A 13 32.39 -19.82 11.75
C ILE A 13 31.87 -18.39 11.96
N THR A 14 32.68 -17.36 11.69
CA THR A 14 32.25 -15.96 11.77
C THR A 14 31.48 -15.49 10.53
N GLY A 15 31.71 -16.10 9.37
CA GLY A 15 31.03 -15.77 8.11
C GLY A 15 29.56 -16.21 8.05
N LEU A 16 29.12 -17.07 8.97
CA LEU A 16 27.72 -17.51 9.10
C LEU A 16 26.86 -16.62 10.00
N TRP A 17 27.41 -15.51 10.51
CA TRP A 17 26.64 -14.44 11.15
C TRP A 17 26.32 -13.36 10.12
N ILE A 18 25.74 -13.75 8.98
CA ILE A 18 25.06 -12.77 8.14
C ILE A 18 23.83 -12.35 8.96
N GLY A 19 23.89 -11.14 9.52
CA GLY A 19 22.79 -10.56 10.28
C GLY A 19 21.52 -10.63 9.44
N ILE A 20 20.55 -11.38 9.92
CA ILE A 20 19.18 -11.26 9.44
C ILE A 20 18.74 -9.88 9.96
N GLU A 21 18.83 -8.84 9.14
CA GLU A 21 18.13 -7.57 9.40
C GLU A 21 16.64 -7.88 9.32
N SER A 22 16.07 -8.30 10.45
CA SER A 22 14.62 -8.43 10.58
C SER A 22 14.06 -7.00 10.60
N SER A 23 13.59 -6.51 9.46
CA SER A 23 12.78 -5.30 9.44
C SER A 23 11.55 -5.56 10.31
N SER A 24 11.40 -4.79 11.39
CA SER A 24 10.23 -4.89 12.26
C SER A 24 8.97 -4.60 11.43
N PRO A 25 7.88 -5.35 11.61
CA PRO A 25 6.63 -5.06 10.93
C PRO A 25 6.10 -3.68 11.36
N CYS A 26 5.44 -2.96 10.45
CA CYS A 26 4.80 -1.70 10.80
C CYS A 26 3.64 -1.92 11.77
N PRO A 27 3.34 -0.92 12.64
CA PRO A 27 2.14 -0.91 13.45
C PRO A 27 0.85 -1.11 12.62
N PRO A 28 -0.27 -1.50 13.25
CA PRO A 28 -1.58 -1.51 12.60
C PRO A 28 -1.91 -0.16 11.96
N ASN A 29 -2.62 -0.16 10.83
CA ASN A 29 -2.98 1.03 10.05
C ASN A 29 -1.79 1.82 9.50
N GLN A 30 -0.64 1.18 9.34
CA GLN A 30 0.52 1.74 8.66
C GLN A 30 1.05 0.75 7.61
N PHE A 31 1.62 1.29 6.54
CA PHE A 31 2.34 0.51 5.54
C PHE A 31 3.83 0.82 5.59
N ARG A 32 4.63 -0.13 5.11
CA ARG A 32 6.06 0.06 4.98
C ARG A 32 6.36 0.83 3.69
N HIS A 33 6.89 2.03 3.83
CA HIS A 33 7.46 2.83 2.76
C HIS A 33 8.98 2.73 2.87
N ASP A 34 9.66 2.20 1.84
CA ASP A 34 11.08 1.82 1.91
C ASP A 34 11.43 0.85 3.06
N ASP A 35 12.68 0.38 3.14
CA ASP A 35 13.06 -0.69 4.06
C ASP A 35 12.95 -0.36 5.56
N ARG A 36 12.66 0.91 5.93
CA ARG A 36 12.74 1.38 7.32
C ARG A 36 11.65 2.36 7.79
N ILE A 37 10.77 2.85 6.91
CA ILE A 37 9.82 3.91 7.27
C ILE A 37 8.40 3.33 7.29
N CYS A 38 7.68 3.56 8.38
CA CYS A 38 6.26 3.24 8.46
C CYS A 38 5.45 4.52 8.26
N CYS A 39 4.55 4.50 7.28
CA CYS A 39 3.69 5.61 6.91
C CYS A 39 2.23 5.24 7.18
N GLU A 40 1.42 6.21 7.56
CA GLU A 40 -0.04 6.01 7.66
C GLU A 40 -0.61 5.79 6.25
N PHE A 41 -1.71 5.06 6.13
CA PHE A 41 -2.43 4.96 4.85
C PHE A 41 -3.31 6.19 4.60
N CYS A 42 -3.63 6.46 3.33
CA CYS A 42 -4.69 7.37 2.94
C CYS A 42 -6.07 6.84 3.30
N GLY A 43 -6.98 7.75 3.64
CA GLY A 43 -8.35 7.42 4.00
C GLY A 43 -9.20 7.03 2.79
N ILE A 44 -10.40 6.51 3.09
CA ILE A 44 -11.49 6.33 2.13
C ILE A 44 -11.72 7.66 1.39
N GLY A 45 -12.02 7.59 0.10
CA GLY A 45 -12.24 8.77 -0.72
C GLY A 45 -10.98 9.43 -1.30
N THR A 46 -9.79 8.89 -0.99
CA THR A 46 -8.52 9.54 -1.34
C THR A 46 -7.47 8.55 -1.88
N TYR A 47 -6.51 9.06 -2.65
CA TYR A 47 -5.33 8.32 -3.10
C TYR A 47 -4.04 9.00 -2.64
N MET A 48 -2.94 8.24 -2.61
CA MET A 48 -1.62 8.73 -2.24
C MET A 48 -0.98 9.52 -3.39
N TYR A 49 -1.07 10.84 -3.31
CA TYR A 49 -0.41 11.74 -4.26
C TYR A 49 1.11 11.80 -4.02
N LYS A 50 1.54 11.82 -2.76
CA LYS A 50 2.95 11.80 -2.40
C LYS A 50 3.21 11.12 -1.06
N PRO A 51 4.17 10.17 -0.97
CA PRO A 51 4.64 9.68 0.32
C PRO A 51 5.46 10.77 1.04
N TYR A 52 5.38 10.85 2.37
CA TYR A 52 6.28 11.71 3.15
C TYR A 52 7.51 10.92 3.59
N GLU A 53 8.69 11.54 3.50
CA GLU A 53 9.99 10.92 3.81
C GLU A 53 10.26 10.74 5.33
N ALA A 54 9.30 11.08 6.20
CA ALA A 54 9.45 10.98 7.66
C ALA A 54 8.51 9.94 8.26
N SER A 55 9.08 9.01 9.05
CA SER A 55 8.33 7.92 9.71
C SER A 55 7.24 8.45 10.62
N GLY A 56 6.05 7.85 10.53
CA GLY A 56 4.86 8.24 11.29
C GLY A 56 4.14 9.49 10.79
N SER A 57 4.54 10.04 9.64
CA SER A 57 3.82 11.16 9.01
C SER A 57 2.69 10.64 8.13
N ALA A 58 1.56 11.35 8.13
CA ALA A 58 0.48 11.09 7.18
C ALA A 58 0.96 11.42 5.75
N PRO A 59 0.75 10.53 4.75
CA PRO A 59 1.02 10.82 3.35
C PRO A 59 0.20 12.02 2.86
N LEU A 60 0.65 12.66 1.77
CA LEU A 60 -0.20 13.64 1.09
C LEU A 60 -1.24 12.87 0.27
N CYS A 61 -2.47 12.87 0.76
CA CYS A 61 -3.61 12.25 0.12
C CYS A 61 -4.44 13.29 -0.63
N MET A 62 -4.87 12.97 -1.84
CA MET A 62 -5.75 13.80 -2.65
C MET A 62 -7.07 13.09 -2.87
N PRO A 63 -8.21 13.82 -2.96
CA PRO A 63 -9.51 13.21 -3.17
C PRO A 63 -9.59 12.52 -4.52
N CYS A 64 -10.39 11.46 -4.59
CA CYS A 64 -10.82 10.87 -5.85
C CYS A 64 -11.72 11.87 -6.61
N GLU A 65 -11.79 11.69 -7.93
CA GLU A 65 -12.66 12.51 -8.78
C GLU A 65 -14.10 12.02 -8.70
N ASP A 66 -14.98 12.85 -8.14
CA ASP A 66 -16.39 12.54 -7.90
C ASP A 66 -17.11 12.13 -9.20
N GLY A 67 -17.92 11.07 -9.11
CA GLY A 67 -18.62 10.47 -10.27
C GLY A 67 -17.75 9.74 -11.30
N THR A 68 -16.41 9.79 -11.19
CA THR A 68 -15.49 9.17 -12.16
C THR A 68 -14.60 8.10 -11.52
N SER A 69 -14.18 8.31 -10.28
CA SER A 69 -13.31 7.40 -9.55
C SER A 69 -13.64 7.38 -8.06
N TYR A 70 -13.37 6.25 -7.42
CA TYR A 70 -13.68 6.03 -6.02
C TYR A 70 -12.54 5.30 -5.28
N MET A 71 -12.57 5.36 -3.97
CA MET A 71 -11.74 4.54 -3.10
C MET A 71 -12.51 4.18 -1.83
N ASP A 72 -12.91 2.92 -1.73
CA ASP A 72 -13.78 2.35 -0.69
C ASP A 72 -13.01 1.80 0.51
N GLU A 73 -11.68 1.85 0.47
CA GLU A 73 -10.81 1.30 1.51
C GLU A 73 -9.65 2.25 1.87
N GLN A 74 -9.11 2.04 3.07
CA GLN A 74 -7.87 2.67 3.48
C GLN A 74 -6.73 2.13 2.61
N ASN A 75 -5.91 3.00 2.02
CA ASN A 75 -5.04 2.60 0.91
C ASN A 75 -3.69 3.34 0.89
N ASN A 76 -2.74 2.81 0.13
CA ASN A 76 -1.49 3.48 -0.24
C ASN A 76 -1.33 3.51 -1.77
N GLU A 77 -2.46 3.53 -2.49
CA GLU A 77 -2.51 3.47 -3.94
C GLU A 77 -2.22 4.84 -4.53
N SER A 78 -1.51 4.88 -5.66
CA SER A 78 -1.20 6.13 -6.34
C SER A 78 -2.36 6.69 -7.17
N MET A 79 -3.48 5.97 -7.27
CA MET A 79 -4.66 6.34 -8.05
C MET A 79 -5.93 5.70 -7.48
N CYS A 80 -7.07 6.35 -7.71
CA CYS A 80 -8.38 5.82 -7.36
C CYS A 80 -8.86 4.76 -8.35
N LYS A 81 -9.76 3.88 -7.89
CA LYS A 81 -10.45 2.89 -8.75
C LYS A 81 -11.42 3.65 -9.66
N GLN A 82 -11.58 3.20 -10.91
CA GLN A 82 -12.55 3.81 -11.82
C GLN A 82 -13.96 3.30 -11.52
N CYS A 83 -14.95 4.18 -11.58
CA CYS A 83 -16.35 3.80 -11.42
C CYS A 83 -16.78 2.79 -12.48
N SER A 84 -17.56 1.79 -12.08
CA SER A 84 -18.20 0.87 -13.01
C SER A 84 -19.24 1.59 -13.87
N LEU A 85 -19.42 1.10 -15.10
CA LEU A 85 -20.50 1.53 -15.98
C LEU A 85 -21.58 0.45 -15.96
N CYS A 86 -22.83 0.84 -15.75
CA CYS A 86 -23.95 -0.07 -15.91
C CYS A 86 -24.20 -0.30 -17.40
N ASP A 87 -24.56 -1.53 -17.77
CA ASP A 87 -24.96 -1.83 -19.15
C ASP A 87 -26.26 -1.07 -19.48
N PRO A 88 -26.23 -0.11 -20.43
CA PRO A 88 -27.42 0.67 -20.76
C PRO A 88 -28.53 -0.16 -21.43
N GLU A 89 -28.27 -1.40 -21.88
CA GLU A 89 -29.28 -2.29 -22.46
C GLU A 89 -29.98 -3.17 -21.42
N SER A 90 -29.27 -3.60 -20.36
CA SER A 90 -29.77 -4.62 -19.43
C SER A 90 -29.83 -4.19 -17.97
N GLU A 91 -29.20 -3.08 -17.59
CA GLU A 91 -29.08 -2.65 -16.19
C GLU A 91 -29.59 -1.22 -15.96
N VAL A 92 -29.88 -0.90 -14.70
CA VAL A 92 -30.15 0.46 -14.22
C VAL A 92 -29.27 0.76 -13.02
N GLU A 93 -28.87 2.03 -12.90
CA GLU A 93 -28.08 2.53 -11.78
C GLU A 93 -28.96 2.60 -10.54
N GLU A 94 -28.62 1.80 -9.51
CA GLU A 94 -29.28 1.83 -8.20
C GLU A 94 -28.60 2.83 -7.27
N ARG A 95 -27.27 2.97 -7.39
CA ARG A 95 -26.50 3.95 -6.65
C ARG A 95 -25.50 4.66 -7.54
N GLU A 96 -25.48 5.98 -7.42
CA GLU A 96 -24.48 6.83 -8.03
C GLU A 96 -23.07 6.51 -7.53
N CYS A 97 -22.08 6.65 -8.41
CA CYS A 97 -20.68 6.61 -8.00
C CYS A 97 -20.31 7.93 -7.33
N ASP A 98 -19.57 7.86 -6.23
CA ASP A 98 -18.97 9.02 -5.57
C ASP A 98 -17.49 8.76 -5.26
N PHE A 99 -16.82 9.70 -4.63
CA PHE A 99 -15.40 9.56 -4.32
C PHE A 99 -15.10 8.40 -3.34
N GLU A 100 -16.06 7.95 -2.53
CA GLU A 100 -15.91 6.85 -1.55
C GLU A 100 -16.47 5.51 -2.05
N ASN A 101 -17.45 5.52 -2.97
CA ASN A 101 -18.24 4.34 -3.32
C ASN A 101 -18.32 4.12 -4.83
N ASN A 102 -18.23 2.85 -5.25
CA ASN A 102 -18.50 2.49 -6.63
C ASN A 102 -19.98 2.66 -6.99
N ARG A 103 -20.24 2.82 -8.29
CA ARG A 103 -21.58 2.66 -8.88
C ARG A 103 -22.11 1.26 -8.61
N GLU A 104 -23.38 1.16 -8.23
CA GLU A 104 -24.12 -0.10 -8.20
C GLU A 104 -25.17 -0.18 -9.29
N CYS A 105 -25.18 -1.32 -9.98
CA CYS A 105 -26.03 -1.62 -11.12
C CYS A 105 -26.90 -2.83 -10.78
N VAL A 106 -28.18 -2.77 -11.14
CA VAL A 106 -29.11 -3.88 -11.01
C VAL A 106 -29.73 -4.22 -12.36
N CYS A 107 -30.03 -5.51 -12.59
CA CYS A 107 -30.70 -5.95 -13.81
C CYS A 107 -32.11 -5.36 -13.89
N ARG A 108 -32.53 -5.03 -15.11
CA ARG A 108 -33.93 -4.68 -15.41
C ARG A 108 -34.83 -5.90 -15.23
N GLU A 109 -36.02 -5.66 -14.69
CA GLU A 109 -37.12 -6.64 -14.66
C GLU A 109 -37.73 -6.85 -16.06
#